data_AF-U2UWY2-F1
#
_entry.id   AF-U2UWY2-F1
#
_cell.length_a   1.000
_cell.length_b   1.000
_cell.length_c   1.000
_cell.angle_alpha   90.00
_cell.angle_beta   90.00
_cell.angle_gamma   90.00
#
_symmetry.space_group_name_H-M   'P 1'
#
loop_
_entity.id
_entity.type
_entity.pdbx_description
1 polymer ?
#
loop_
_entity_poly.entity_id
_entity_poly.type
_entity_poly.pdbx_seq_one_letter_code
_entity_poly.pdbx_strand_id
1 'polypeptide(L)'
;MSGTRKGEFMKFGKVLIAAAMLGVFSAMPAFAENIEMVKLDVSPSGDEDIQPGQSYGRQEPKPLDASYKVASYGTENVKENSSTVGGTQQKSGKKNQKNQNLKTPFTYTIELTPTEGNSFSDNVVAEVKGSYEVSIESKAPDKLKIKAKAYPFYVLKNVSGIEQSGKSYKWSKVDNAASYDVVIYYASKDGDEKTAKKNVTTPKISVSSYQNGGKEVDHISVRAKHGGDKQGHYVANSQYVESDGSTDANFDDTIRFDLVTARSNGAAVSSDGTSANSSAAGPASGDGWKKVGEDWSYLKGNQKQTGWINPEGDDWYLLDQNGKMLTGWNQIDGKWYYLDTDATQKLGRMLSGWRNIGGSWYYLNPERGSSLPFGAMYADTQTPDGYHVNANGVWQ
;
A
#
# COMPACT_ATOMS: atom_id res chain seq x y z
N MET A 1 -9.39 90.15 -35.15
CA MET A 1 -8.54 88.94 -34.99
C MET A 1 -9.47 87.79 -34.65
N SER A 2 -9.89 87.02 -35.65
CA SER A 2 -9.33 85.70 -35.97
C SER A 2 -9.57 84.68 -34.86
N GLY A 3 -10.51 83.73 -35.07
CA GLY A 3 -10.76 82.65 -34.12
C GLY A 3 -12.02 81.83 -34.39
N THR A 4 -12.11 81.29 -35.60
CA THR A 4 -12.97 80.25 -36.19
C THR A 4 -13.95 79.43 -35.32
N ARG A 5 -15.20 79.39 -35.82
CA ARG A 5 -16.32 78.47 -35.59
C ARG A 5 -15.94 76.98 -35.47
N LYS A 6 -16.75 76.23 -34.70
CA LYS A 6 -17.57 75.10 -35.21
C LYS A 6 -18.57 74.69 -34.14
N GLY A 7 -19.86 74.79 -34.46
CA GLY A 7 -20.93 74.22 -33.66
C GLY A 7 -21.14 72.76 -34.02
N GLU A 8 -21.74 71.99 -33.12
CA GLU A 8 -22.51 70.82 -33.52
C GLU A 8 -23.54 70.42 -32.45
N PHE A 9 -24.66 69.94 -32.99
CA PHE A 9 -25.88 69.50 -32.34
C PHE A 9 -25.65 68.39 -31.30
N MET A 10 -26.35 68.46 -30.16
CA MET A 10 -26.51 67.30 -29.28
C MET A 10 -27.94 66.75 -29.42
N LYS A 11 -28.04 65.57 -30.03
CA LYS A 11 -29.24 64.74 -30.11
C LYS A 11 -29.48 64.00 -28.79
N PHE A 12 -30.75 63.78 -28.48
CA PHE A 12 -31.26 62.95 -27.39
C PHE A 12 -30.67 61.52 -27.44
N GLY A 13 -30.09 61.10 -26.31
CA GLY A 13 -29.67 59.72 -26.02
C GLY A 13 -30.31 59.25 -24.72
N LYS A 14 -30.99 58.10 -24.79
CA LYS A 14 -31.80 57.44 -23.77
C LYS A 14 -31.00 57.19 -22.47
N VAL A 15 -31.59 57.54 -21.32
CA VAL A 15 -31.11 57.12 -19.99
C VAL A 15 -31.45 55.64 -19.81
N LEU A 16 -30.44 54.78 -19.87
CA LEU A 16 -30.49 53.40 -19.40
C LEU A 16 -29.94 53.40 -17.97
N ILE A 17 -30.81 53.20 -16.98
CA ILE A 17 -30.41 52.99 -15.59
C ILE A 17 -29.86 51.56 -15.50
N ALA A 18 -28.53 51.42 -15.60
CA ALA A 18 -27.84 50.20 -15.23
C ALA A 18 -27.66 50.20 -13.70
N ALA A 19 -28.41 49.33 -13.01
CA ALA A 19 -28.17 49.02 -11.61
C ALA A 19 -26.85 48.23 -11.50
N ALA A 20 -25.77 48.92 -11.13
CA ALA A 20 -24.54 48.27 -10.73
C ALA A 20 -24.72 47.71 -9.31
N MET A 21 -25.07 46.42 -9.20
CA MET A 21 -24.83 45.69 -7.96
C MET A 21 -23.32 45.52 -7.83
N LEU A 22 -22.68 46.37 -7.01
CA LEU A 22 -21.36 46.11 -6.45
C LEU A 22 -21.49 44.91 -5.49
N GLY A 23 -21.44 43.70 -6.06
CA GLY A 23 -21.17 42.50 -5.29
C GLY A 23 -19.71 42.55 -4.85
N VAL A 24 -19.45 43.06 -3.66
CA VAL A 24 -18.19 42.79 -2.96
C VAL A 24 -18.27 41.32 -2.54
N PHE A 25 -17.87 40.42 -3.44
CA PHE A 25 -17.37 39.13 -2.99
C PHE A 25 -16.09 39.45 -2.22
N SER A 26 -16.19 39.57 -0.90
CA SER A 26 -15.03 39.34 -0.06
C SER A 26 -14.54 37.95 -0.42
N ALA A 27 -13.45 37.87 -1.20
CA ALA A 27 -12.72 36.62 -1.31
C ALA A 27 -12.39 36.23 0.13
N MET A 28 -13.10 35.23 0.66
CA MET A 28 -12.63 34.55 1.86
C MET A 28 -11.18 34.17 1.54
N PRO A 29 -10.21 34.48 2.41
CA PRO A 29 -8.87 33.95 2.21
C PRO A 29 -9.06 32.44 2.04
N ALA A 30 -8.71 31.91 0.86
CA ALA A 30 -8.60 30.49 0.69
C ALA A 30 -7.55 30.07 1.71
N PHE A 31 -7.99 29.46 2.81
CA PHE A 31 -7.07 28.89 3.79
C PHE A 31 -6.30 27.82 3.03
N ALA A 32 -5.05 28.12 2.69
CA ALA A 32 -4.20 27.14 2.04
C ALA A 32 -4.08 25.95 2.99
N GLU A 33 -4.57 24.79 2.58
CA GLU A 33 -4.45 23.59 3.41
C GLU A 33 -2.98 23.16 3.40
N ASN A 34 -2.38 23.13 4.59
CA ASN A 34 -0.96 22.88 4.74
C ASN A 34 -0.68 21.38 4.65
N ILE A 35 0.09 20.98 3.65
CA ILE A 35 0.54 19.61 3.47
C ILE A 35 1.71 19.37 4.42
N GLU A 36 1.46 18.65 5.51
CA GLU A 36 2.47 18.26 6.50
C GLU A 36 3.20 16.96 6.13
N MET A 37 2.60 16.15 5.25
CA MET A 37 3.16 14.87 4.86
C MET A 37 2.86 14.57 3.39
N VAL A 38 3.89 14.15 2.65
CA VAL A 38 3.75 13.60 1.31
C VAL A 38 4.02 12.11 1.34
N LYS A 39 3.15 11.33 0.70
CA LYS A 39 3.25 9.88 0.53
C LYS A 39 3.32 9.51 -0.95
N LEU A 40 4.38 8.79 -1.33
CA LEU A 40 4.57 8.28 -2.69
C LEU A 40 4.75 6.75 -2.67
N ASP A 41 4.40 6.11 -3.78
CA ASP A 41 4.72 4.72 -4.06
C ASP A 41 5.58 4.61 -5.33
N VAL A 42 6.76 4.00 -5.23
CA VAL A 42 7.66 3.74 -6.37
C VAL A 42 7.80 2.25 -6.67
N SER A 43 6.94 1.40 -6.07
CA SER A 43 6.88 -0.03 -6.37
C SER A 43 6.17 -0.31 -7.70
N PRO A 44 6.40 -1.50 -8.31
CA PRO A 44 5.69 -1.92 -9.51
C PRO A 44 4.19 -1.85 -9.28
N SER A 45 3.48 -1.22 -10.20
CA SER A 45 2.03 -1.07 -10.06
C SER A 45 1.28 -2.35 -10.42
N GLY A 46 0.10 -2.55 -9.82
CA GLY A 46 -0.74 -3.73 -10.09
C GLY A 46 -1.18 -3.91 -11.55
N ASP A 47 -1.01 -2.90 -12.41
CA ASP A 47 -1.27 -2.95 -13.86
C ASP A 47 -0.09 -3.49 -14.68
N GLU A 48 1.10 -3.66 -14.08
CA GLU A 48 2.24 -4.27 -14.74
C GLU A 48 2.13 -5.79 -14.68
N ASP A 49 2.40 -6.44 -15.80
CA ASP A 49 2.50 -7.89 -15.87
C ASP A 49 3.85 -8.32 -15.24
N ILE A 50 3.80 -8.60 -13.94
CA ILE A 50 4.97 -9.01 -13.16
C ILE A 50 5.21 -10.51 -13.43
N GLN A 51 6.40 -10.84 -13.92
CA GLN A 51 6.71 -12.15 -14.48
C GLN A 51 7.98 -12.74 -13.84
N PRO A 52 8.02 -14.05 -13.57
CA PRO A 52 9.21 -14.73 -13.06
C PRO A 52 10.45 -14.49 -13.92
N GLY A 53 11.57 -14.18 -13.26
CA GLY A 53 12.86 -13.91 -13.90
C GLY A 53 13.01 -12.50 -14.49
N GLN A 54 12.03 -11.61 -14.29
CA GLN A 54 12.10 -10.21 -14.73
C GLN A 54 12.45 -9.25 -13.57
N SER A 55 13.10 -8.14 -13.92
CA SER A 55 13.39 -7.02 -13.03
C SER A 55 12.53 -5.80 -13.35
N TYR A 56 12.05 -5.12 -12.31
CA TYR A 56 11.20 -3.94 -12.38
C TYR A 56 11.81 -2.82 -11.54
N GLY A 57 11.57 -1.56 -11.90
CA GLY A 57 12.10 -0.43 -11.17
C GLY A 57 12.11 0.83 -12.03
N ARG A 58 12.44 1.97 -11.41
CA ARG A 58 12.36 3.30 -12.04
C ARG A 58 10.95 3.65 -12.52
N GLN A 59 9.97 3.14 -11.79
CA GLN A 59 8.57 3.42 -12.04
C GLN A 59 8.26 4.88 -11.79
N GLU A 60 7.22 5.38 -12.46
CA GLU A 60 6.69 6.70 -12.16
C GLU A 60 6.24 6.74 -10.69
N PRO A 61 6.77 7.66 -9.86
CA PRO A 61 6.33 7.80 -8.49
C PRO A 61 4.85 8.13 -8.45
N LYS A 62 4.06 7.34 -7.72
CA LYS A 62 2.61 7.53 -7.62
C LYS A 62 2.29 8.31 -6.34
N PRO A 63 1.72 9.52 -6.43
CA PRO A 63 1.20 10.21 -5.26
C PRO A 63 0.03 9.42 -4.67
N LEU A 64 0.01 9.25 -3.35
CA LEU A 64 -1.05 8.57 -2.61
C LEU A 64 -2.10 9.53 -2.03
N ASP A 65 -1.98 10.82 -2.36
CA ASP A 65 -2.84 11.91 -1.90
C ASP A 65 -3.03 12.90 -3.07
N ALA A 66 -4.23 13.47 -3.19
CA ALA A 66 -4.60 14.39 -4.26
C ALA A 66 -4.19 15.85 -4.00
N SER A 67 -3.67 16.17 -2.80
CA SER A 67 -3.21 17.51 -2.42
C SER A 67 -1.93 17.95 -3.14
N TYR A 68 -1.22 17.05 -3.82
CA TYR A 68 -0.04 17.35 -4.63
C TYR A 68 0.07 16.41 -5.82
N LYS A 69 0.91 16.80 -6.78
CA LYS A 69 1.22 16.00 -7.97
C LYS A 69 2.72 15.92 -8.19
N VAL A 70 3.16 14.86 -8.85
CA VAL A 70 4.53 14.72 -9.35
C VAL A 70 4.67 15.61 -10.58
N ALA A 71 5.44 16.69 -10.46
CA ALA A 71 5.71 17.62 -11.55
C ALA A 71 6.83 17.10 -12.47
N SER A 72 7.84 16.47 -11.89
CA SER A 72 8.88 15.75 -12.63
C SER A 72 9.56 14.72 -11.75
N TYR A 73 10.20 13.73 -12.38
CA TYR A 73 11.11 12.84 -11.69
C TYR A 73 12.26 12.40 -12.62
N GLY A 74 13.39 12.04 -12.02
CA GLY A 74 14.53 11.42 -12.69
C GLY A 74 15.08 10.28 -11.86
N THR A 75 15.79 9.35 -12.50
CA THR A 75 16.49 8.26 -11.81
C THR A 75 17.94 8.19 -12.23
N GLU A 76 18.84 8.05 -11.26
CA GLU A 76 20.27 7.92 -11.48
C GLU A 76 20.80 6.73 -10.69
N ASN A 77 21.76 6.00 -11.25
CA ASN A 77 22.45 4.96 -10.48
C ASN A 77 23.15 5.60 -9.29
N VAL A 78 23.11 4.95 -8.13
CA VAL A 78 24.02 5.33 -7.05
C VAL A 78 25.42 5.05 -7.57
N LYS A 79 26.26 6.09 -7.67
CA LYS A 79 27.67 5.91 -8.04
C LYS A 79 28.32 5.08 -6.94
N GLU A 80 28.51 3.78 -7.18
CA GLU A 80 29.55 3.06 -6.48
C GLU A 80 30.87 3.77 -6.81
N ASN A 81 31.75 3.94 -5.83
CA ASN A 81 33.13 4.32 -6.10
C ASN A 81 33.80 3.16 -6.85
N SER A 82 33.51 3.03 -8.12
CA SER A 82 34.26 2.25 -9.09
C SER A 82 34.07 2.90 -10.45
N SER A 83 35.19 3.17 -11.06
CA SER A 83 35.41 4.00 -12.25
C SER A 83 34.59 3.58 -13.48
N THR A 84 34.18 4.63 -14.19
CA THR A 84 33.95 4.73 -15.65
C THR A 84 32.57 4.39 -16.25
N VAL A 85 32.01 5.46 -16.85
CA VAL A 85 31.15 5.57 -18.05
C VAL A 85 29.64 5.74 -17.86
N GLY A 86 29.19 6.96 -18.19
CA GLY A 86 28.14 7.15 -19.20
C GLY A 86 26.73 7.42 -18.68
N GLY A 87 26.45 8.67 -18.31
CA GLY A 87 25.08 9.13 -18.12
C GLY A 87 24.31 9.15 -19.44
N THR A 88 23.06 8.71 -19.41
CA THR A 88 22.04 9.10 -20.39
C THR A 88 20.72 9.34 -19.68
N GLN A 89 20.13 10.50 -19.96
CA GLN A 89 18.75 10.82 -19.62
C GLN A 89 17.81 9.89 -20.41
N GLN A 90 16.80 9.31 -19.77
CA GLN A 90 15.71 8.64 -20.49
C GLN A 90 14.34 9.05 -19.92
N LYS A 91 13.52 9.61 -20.82
CA LYS A 91 12.07 9.72 -20.70
C LYS A 91 11.44 8.37 -21.06
N SER A 92 10.34 8.05 -20.36
CA SER A 92 9.23 7.14 -20.69
C SER A 92 9.45 6.16 -21.84
N GLY A 93 9.55 4.86 -21.52
CA GLY A 93 9.40 3.78 -22.49
C GLY A 93 9.67 2.41 -21.91
N LYS A 94 8.64 1.54 -21.93
CA LYS A 94 8.73 0.08 -21.74
C LYS A 94 9.94 -0.49 -22.49
N LYS A 95 10.98 -0.94 -21.78
CA LYS A 95 11.99 -1.87 -22.33
C LYS A 95 12.48 -2.82 -21.25
N ASN A 96 12.26 -4.12 -21.52
CA ASN A 96 12.90 -5.25 -20.86
C ASN A 96 14.41 -5.02 -20.76
N GLN A 97 14.92 -4.79 -19.56
CA GLN A 97 16.35 -4.66 -19.31
C GLN A 97 16.94 -6.03 -18.95
N LYS A 98 17.67 -6.63 -19.90
CA LYS A 98 18.57 -7.76 -19.64
C LYS A 98 19.63 -7.35 -18.62
N ASN A 99 19.75 -8.14 -17.54
CA ASN A 99 20.90 -8.24 -16.64
C ASN A 99 21.37 -6.93 -15.96
N GLN A 100 20.45 -6.20 -15.31
CA GLN A 100 20.83 -5.24 -14.28
C GLN A 100 21.22 -6.02 -13.02
N ASN A 101 22.37 -5.69 -12.42
CA ASN A 101 22.81 -6.27 -11.16
C ASN A 101 21.74 -5.97 -10.08
N LEU A 102 21.09 -7.02 -9.57
CA LEU A 102 19.98 -6.96 -8.59
C LEU A 102 20.31 -6.15 -7.34
N LYS A 103 21.60 -5.96 -7.07
CA LYS A 103 22.14 -5.30 -5.88
C LYS A 103 22.52 -3.84 -6.12
N THR A 104 22.36 -3.29 -7.32
CA THR A 104 22.75 -1.90 -7.59
C THR A 104 21.57 -0.96 -7.34
N PRO A 105 21.59 -0.17 -6.25
CA PRO A 105 20.54 0.78 -5.98
C PRO A 105 20.58 1.97 -6.94
N PHE A 106 19.45 2.65 -7.05
CA PHE A 106 19.31 3.89 -7.80
C PHE A 106 18.58 4.93 -6.95
N THR A 107 18.79 6.20 -7.28
CA THR A 107 18.18 7.34 -6.60
C THR A 107 17.15 7.97 -7.52
N TYR A 108 15.92 8.07 -7.04
CA TYR A 108 14.91 8.98 -7.56
C TYR A 108 15.22 10.41 -7.10
N THR A 109 15.09 11.36 -8.01
CA THR A 109 14.91 12.78 -7.69
C THR A 109 13.52 13.17 -8.15
N ILE A 110 12.65 13.57 -7.22
CA ILE A 110 11.21 13.78 -7.47
C ILE A 110 10.87 15.22 -7.08
N GLU A 111 10.24 15.95 -7.99
CA GLU A 111 9.71 17.29 -7.73
C GLU A 111 8.19 17.21 -7.64
N LEU A 112 7.63 17.68 -6.52
CA LEU A 112 6.22 17.77 -6.25
C LEU A 112 5.75 19.23 -6.27
N THR A 113 4.55 19.44 -6.76
CA THR A 113 3.83 20.72 -6.70
C THR A 113 2.49 20.50 -6.02
N PRO A 114 2.05 21.37 -5.10
CA PRO A 114 0.72 21.25 -4.50
C PRO A 114 -0.34 21.48 -5.58
N THR A 115 -1.53 20.91 -5.37
CA THR A 115 -2.71 21.25 -6.16
C THR A 115 -3.29 22.59 -5.68
N GLU A 116 -4.20 23.17 -6.46
CA GLU A 116 -4.76 24.49 -6.17
C GLU A 116 -5.37 24.56 -4.77
N GLY A 117 -5.03 25.61 -4.01
CA GLY A 117 -5.49 25.78 -2.63
C GLY A 117 -4.65 25.03 -1.57
N ASN A 118 -3.59 24.31 -1.96
CA ASN A 118 -2.68 23.65 -1.02
C ASN A 118 -1.30 24.31 -1.01
N SER A 119 -0.58 24.16 0.10
CA SER A 119 0.84 24.54 0.20
C SER A 119 1.62 23.56 1.07
N PHE A 120 2.88 23.31 0.74
CA PHE A 120 3.74 22.51 1.62
C PHE A 120 4.08 23.28 2.90
N SER A 121 3.91 22.60 4.04
CA SER A 121 4.35 23.10 5.34
C SER A 121 5.88 23.18 5.42
N ASP A 122 6.42 24.11 6.20
CA ASP A 122 7.86 24.18 6.51
C ASP A 122 8.38 22.88 7.15
N ASN A 123 7.50 22.21 7.91
CA ASN A 123 7.80 20.96 8.60
C ASN A 123 7.43 19.70 7.79
N VAL A 124 7.13 19.85 6.49
CA VAL A 124 6.71 18.71 5.66
C VAL A 124 7.69 17.53 5.73
N VAL A 125 7.12 16.33 5.87
CA VAL A 125 7.82 15.04 5.87
C VAL A 125 7.47 14.28 4.60
N ALA A 126 8.43 13.52 4.06
CA ALA A 126 8.20 12.66 2.90
C ALA A 126 8.30 11.18 3.28
N GLU A 127 7.33 10.40 2.81
CA GLU A 127 7.23 8.95 2.88
C GLU A 127 7.24 8.37 1.47
N VAL A 128 8.13 7.42 1.21
CA VAL A 128 8.20 6.76 -0.10
C VAL A 128 8.25 5.25 0.08
N LYS A 129 7.14 4.60 -0.29
CA LYS A 129 7.00 3.14 -0.32
C LYS A 129 7.77 2.57 -1.52
N GLY A 130 8.49 1.46 -1.30
CA GLY A 130 9.42 0.92 -2.30
C GLY A 130 10.79 1.60 -2.28
N SER A 131 11.10 2.37 -1.23
CA SER A 131 12.41 2.99 -1.01
C SER A 131 12.96 2.65 0.38
N TYR A 132 14.28 2.61 0.51
CA TYR A 132 14.94 2.30 1.78
C TYR A 132 15.55 3.54 2.45
N GLU A 133 15.64 4.66 1.72
CA GLU A 133 16.12 5.93 2.23
C GLU A 133 15.40 7.06 1.51
N VAL A 134 14.94 8.07 2.26
CA VAL A 134 14.33 9.28 1.71
C VAL A 134 14.97 10.49 2.36
N SER A 135 15.19 11.54 1.58
CA SER A 135 15.60 12.85 2.07
C SER A 135 14.90 13.95 1.29
N ILE A 136 14.71 15.10 1.94
CA ILE A 136 14.16 16.29 1.29
C ILE A 136 15.35 17.18 0.91
N GLU A 137 15.48 17.52 -0.37
CA GLU A 137 16.56 18.38 -0.87
C GLU A 137 16.23 19.87 -0.76
N SER A 138 14.98 20.24 -1.04
CA SER A 138 14.51 21.62 -0.92
C SER A 138 13.03 21.68 -0.62
N LYS A 139 12.62 22.65 0.20
CA LYS A 139 11.25 22.92 0.60
C LYS A 139 10.88 24.36 0.23
N ALA A 140 9.74 24.53 -0.41
CA ALA A 140 9.06 25.80 -0.61
C ALA A 140 7.55 25.54 -0.58
N PRO A 141 6.72 26.55 -0.26
CA PRO A 141 5.27 26.38 -0.19
C PRO A 141 4.64 25.82 -1.48
N ASP A 142 5.21 26.14 -2.64
CA ASP A 142 4.75 25.75 -3.97
C ASP A 142 5.55 24.59 -4.60
N LYS A 143 6.63 24.14 -3.95
CA LYS A 143 7.52 23.11 -4.50
C LYS A 143 8.25 22.33 -3.43
N LEU A 144 8.20 21.01 -3.54
CA LEU A 144 8.98 20.10 -2.70
C LEU A 144 9.87 19.22 -3.58
N LYS A 145 11.16 19.15 -3.28
CA LYS A 145 12.10 18.26 -3.97
C LYS A 145 12.61 17.20 -3.02
N ILE A 146 12.45 15.93 -3.40
CA ILE A 146 12.86 14.80 -2.57
C ILE A 146 13.80 13.87 -3.34
N LYS A 147 14.69 13.22 -2.59
CA LYS A 147 15.49 12.08 -3.05
C LYS A 147 15.01 10.82 -2.37
N ALA A 148 14.83 9.74 -3.13
CA ALA A 148 14.48 8.43 -2.60
C ALA A 148 15.40 7.37 -3.20
N LYS A 149 16.09 6.58 -2.37
CA LYS A 149 16.92 5.46 -2.83
C LYS A 149 16.13 4.17 -2.82
N ALA A 150 16.21 3.42 -3.92
CA ALA A 150 15.49 2.18 -4.13
C ALA A 150 16.38 1.13 -4.77
N TYR A 151 16.03 -0.14 -4.55
CA TYR A 151 16.57 -1.27 -5.29
C TYR A 151 15.59 -1.68 -6.40
N PRO A 152 16.07 -2.31 -7.47
CA PRO A 152 15.17 -2.93 -8.44
C PRO A 152 14.40 -4.09 -7.78
N PHE A 153 13.14 -4.22 -8.16
CA PHE A 153 12.27 -5.33 -7.81
C PHE A 153 12.60 -6.51 -8.72
N TYR A 154 12.73 -7.72 -8.18
CA TYR A 154 13.02 -8.90 -9.00
C TYR A 154 12.24 -10.11 -8.57
N VAL A 155 11.70 -10.83 -9.54
CA VAL A 155 11.04 -12.11 -9.28
C VAL A 155 12.02 -13.21 -9.62
N LEU A 156 12.27 -14.11 -8.67
CA LEU A 156 13.08 -15.30 -8.97
C LEU A 156 12.48 -16.07 -10.13
N LYS A 157 13.34 -16.60 -11.00
CA LYS A 157 12.91 -17.45 -12.12
C LYS A 157 12.21 -18.70 -11.58
N ASN A 158 11.15 -19.12 -12.26
CA ASN A 158 10.50 -20.40 -12.00
C ASN A 158 11.50 -21.55 -12.10
N VAL A 159 11.33 -22.53 -11.21
CA VAL A 159 12.12 -23.75 -11.21
C VAL A 159 11.88 -24.50 -12.52
N SER A 160 12.92 -25.09 -13.08
CA SER A 160 12.85 -25.81 -14.36
C SER A 160 13.67 -27.09 -14.34
N GLY A 161 13.34 -28.02 -15.24
CA GLY A 161 14.06 -29.29 -15.39
C GLY A 161 13.93 -30.17 -14.16
N ILE A 162 12.71 -30.31 -13.62
CA ILE A 162 12.43 -31.21 -12.50
C ILE A 162 12.46 -32.64 -13.04
N GLU A 163 13.36 -33.46 -12.50
CA GLU A 163 13.55 -34.84 -12.89
C GLU A 163 13.50 -35.75 -11.67
N GLN A 164 12.78 -36.87 -11.79
CA GLN A 164 12.76 -37.92 -10.79
C GLN A 164 13.77 -39.02 -11.14
N SER A 165 14.59 -39.41 -10.15
CA SER A 165 15.48 -40.57 -10.26
C SER A 165 15.35 -41.42 -9.00
N GLY A 166 14.62 -42.52 -9.13
CA GLY A 166 14.24 -43.38 -8.00
C GLY A 166 13.46 -42.59 -6.94
N LYS A 167 13.95 -42.59 -5.69
CA LYS A 167 13.32 -41.93 -4.54
C LYS A 167 13.82 -40.50 -4.31
N SER A 168 14.23 -39.81 -5.37
CA SER A 168 14.73 -38.43 -5.31
C SER A 168 14.30 -37.63 -6.52
N TYR A 169 14.08 -36.33 -6.30
CA TYR A 169 13.91 -35.34 -7.35
C TYR A 169 15.10 -34.40 -7.38
N LYS A 170 15.43 -33.87 -8.57
CA LYS A 170 16.44 -32.84 -8.81
C LYS A 170 15.87 -31.81 -9.76
N TRP A 171 16.39 -30.59 -9.72
CA TRP A 171 16.03 -29.52 -10.64
C TRP A 171 17.20 -28.60 -10.96
N SER A 172 17.00 -27.70 -11.91
CA SER A 172 17.99 -26.67 -12.26
C SER A 172 18.15 -25.66 -11.12
N LYS A 173 19.39 -25.28 -10.80
CA LYS A 173 19.65 -24.22 -9.83
C LYS A 173 19.06 -22.89 -10.36
N VAL A 174 18.30 -22.21 -9.51
CA VAL A 174 17.81 -20.85 -9.75
C VAL A 174 18.80 -19.86 -9.16
N ASP A 175 19.27 -18.91 -9.98
CA ASP A 175 20.19 -17.87 -9.53
C ASP A 175 19.51 -16.96 -8.49
N ASN A 176 20.28 -16.55 -7.48
CA ASN A 176 19.82 -15.71 -6.35
C ASN A 176 18.77 -16.37 -5.43
N ALA A 177 18.39 -17.63 -5.67
CA ALA A 177 17.63 -18.42 -4.72
C ALA A 177 18.53 -18.89 -3.57
N ALA A 178 18.12 -18.64 -2.33
CA ALA A 178 18.81 -19.13 -1.14
C ALA A 178 18.32 -20.52 -0.70
N SER A 179 17.06 -20.84 -1.00
CA SER A 179 16.48 -22.15 -0.73
C SER A 179 15.32 -22.45 -1.68
N TYR A 180 14.69 -23.60 -1.53
CA TYR A 180 13.52 -24.03 -2.27
C TYR A 180 12.49 -24.58 -1.30
N ASP A 181 11.26 -24.10 -1.41
CA ASP A 181 10.11 -24.73 -0.77
C ASP A 181 9.61 -25.85 -1.68
N VAL A 182 9.42 -27.04 -1.13
CA VAL A 182 8.96 -28.23 -1.84
C VAL A 182 7.69 -28.75 -1.19
N VAL A 183 6.67 -28.98 -1.98
CA VAL A 183 5.44 -29.67 -1.58
C VAL A 183 5.48 -31.05 -2.21
N ILE A 184 5.30 -32.07 -1.39
CA ILE A 184 5.28 -33.46 -1.82
C ILE A 184 3.84 -33.95 -1.71
N TYR A 185 3.25 -34.34 -2.83
CA TYR A 185 1.92 -34.93 -2.90
C TYR A 185 2.07 -36.46 -2.91
N TYR A 186 1.40 -37.13 -1.99
CA TYR A 186 1.53 -38.58 -1.84
C TYR A 186 0.26 -39.22 -1.30
N ALA A 187 -0.02 -40.45 -1.74
CA ALA A 187 -1.02 -41.32 -1.16
C ALA A 187 -0.46 -42.00 0.10
N SER A 188 -1.25 -42.03 1.16
CA SER A 188 -0.97 -42.84 2.35
C SER A 188 -1.16 -44.33 2.06
N LYS A 189 -0.76 -45.20 3.00
CA LYS A 189 -0.98 -46.65 2.90
C LYS A 189 -2.46 -47.05 2.73
N ASP A 190 -3.37 -46.19 3.19
CA ASP A 190 -4.81 -46.40 3.17
C ASP A 190 -5.45 -45.77 1.91
N GLY A 191 -4.64 -45.19 1.01
CA GLY A 191 -5.09 -44.51 -0.20
C GLY A 191 -5.40 -43.02 -0.03
N ASP A 192 -5.43 -42.49 1.20
CA ASP A 192 -5.69 -41.06 1.41
C ASP A 192 -4.63 -40.16 0.75
N GLU A 193 -5.07 -39.14 0.02
CA GLU A 193 -4.21 -38.05 -0.46
C GLU A 193 -3.68 -37.21 0.72
N LYS A 194 -2.38 -36.95 0.73
CA LYS A 194 -1.69 -36.14 1.73
C LYS A 194 -0.66 -35.23 1.07
N THR A 195 -0.30 -34.16 1.78
CA THR A 195 0.78 -33.26 1.37
C THR A 195 1.83 -33.15 2.48
N ALA A 196 3.08 -32.90 2.10
CA ALA A 196 4.15 -32.56 3.03
C ALA A 196 4.96 -31.38 2.50
N LYS A 197 5.13 -30.35 3.32
CA LYS A 197 5.94 -29.17 2.99
C LYS A 197 7.35 -29.32 3.55
N LYS A 198 8.36 -29.03 2.73
CA LYS A 198 9.79 -29.08 3.07
C LYS A 198 10.49 -27.83 2.54
N ASN A 199 11.62 -27.50 3.15
CA ASN A 199 12.54 -26.51 2.63
C ASN A 199 13.90 -27.16 2.45
N VAL A 200 14.56 -26.92 1.31
CA VAL A 200 15.89 -27.42 0.99
C VAL A 200 16.77 -26.30 0.45
N THR A 201 18.06 -26.30 0.77
CA THR A 201 19.01 -25.28 0.30
C THR A 201 19.75 -25.68 -0.99
N THR A 202 19.56 -26.93 -1.44
CA THR A 202 20.13 -27.45 -2.69
C THR A 202 19.01 -27.90 -3.62
N PRO A 203 19.19 -27.89 -4.94
CA PRO A 203 18.12 -28.16 -5.90
C PRO A 203 17.85 -29.67 -6.07
N LYS A 204 17.62 -30.35 -4.93
CA LYS A 204 17.33 -31.77 -4.84
C LYS A 204 16.60 -32.08 -3.55
N ILE A 205 15.80 -33.14 -3.55
CA ILE A 205 15.13 -33.66 -2.37
C ILE A 205 15.00 -35.19 -2.46
N SER A 206 15.17 -35.88 -1.34
CA SER A 206 14.76 -37.29 -1.25
C SER A 206 13.32 -37.38 -0.77
N VAL A 207 12.55 -38.22 -1.44
CA VAL A 207 11.16 -38.50 -1.09
C VAL A 207 10.98 -39.90 -0.49
N SER A 208 12.07 -40.56 -0.09
CA SER A 208 12.04 -41.97 0.36
C SER A 208 11.05 -42.21 1.50
N SER A 209 10.91 -41.27 2.44
CA SER A 209 9.97 -41.37 3.57
C SER A 209 8.48 -41.35 3.16
N TYR A 210 8.21 -40.95 1.92
CA TYR A 210 6.89 -40.82 1.31
C TYR A 210 6.61 -41.91 0.26
N GLN A 211 7.60 -42.77 -0.03
CA GLN A 211 7.49 -43.93 -0.94
C GLN A 211 7.83 -45.25 -0.22
N ASN A 212 7.55 -45.31 1.08
CA ASN A 212 7.82 -46.45 1.95
C ASN A 212 6.55 -46.81 2.74
N GLY A 213 6.41 -48.09 3.11
CA GLY A 213 5.34 -48.54 4.00
C GLY A 213 3.94 -48.42 3.38
N GLY A 214 3.81 -48.71 2.08
CA GLY A 214 2.55 -48.60 1.33
C GLY A 214 2.19 -47.19 0.86
N LYS A 215 3.04 -46.19 1.13
CA LYS A 215 2.86 -44.83 0.60
C LYS A 215 3.41 -44.72 -0.82
N GLU A 216 2.78 -43.88 -1.63
CA GLU A 216 3.17 -43.62 -3.00
C GLU A 216 3.23 -42.11 -3.25
N VAL A 217 4.34 -41.62 -3.79
CA VAL A 217 4.46 -40.22 -4.21
C VAL A 217 3.85 -40.10 -5.58
N ASP A 218 2.95 -39.13 -5.73
CA ASP A 218 2.33 -38.79 -7.00
C ASP A 218 3.24 -37.80 -7.76
N HIS A 219 3.42 -36.60 -7.19
CA HIS A 219 4.27 -35.57 -7.77
C HIS A 219 4.83 -34.63 -6.70
N ILE A 220 5.69 -33.69 -7.12
CA ILE A 220 6.17 -32.59 -6.27
C ILE A 220 5.92 -31.25 -6.95
N SER A 221 5.77 -30.23 -6.11
CA SER A 221 5.74 -28.83 -6.51
C SER A 221 6.89 -28.09 -5.84
N VAL A 222 7.64 -27.29 -6.60
CA VAL A 222 8.87 -26.63 -6.14
C VAL A 222 8.83 -25.13 -6.43
N ARG A 223 9.20 -24.32 -5.43
CA ARG A 223 9.36 -22.88 -5.55
C ARG A 223 10.75 -22.44 -5.12
N ALA A 224 11.40 -21.58 -5.90
CA ALA A 224 12.65 -20.92 -5.51
C ALA A 224 12.38 -19.78 -4.51
N LYS A 225 13.15 -19.73 -3.43
CA LYS A 225 12.99 -18.79 -2.32
C LYS A 225 14.21 -17.90 -2.15
N HIS A 226 13.99 -16.59 -2.04
CA HIS A 226 15.05 -15.63 -1.74
C HIS A 226 15.46 -15.73 -0.25
N GLY A 227 16.74 -15.48 0.04
CA GLY A 227 17.27 -15.48 1.40
C GLY A 227 17.27 -14.05 1.91
N GLY A 228 16.56 -13.79 3.02
CA GLY A 228 16.26 -12.45 3.51
C GLY A 228 17.46 -11.64 4.01
N ASP A 229 18.43 -11.35 3.14
CA ASP A 229 19.43 -10.34 3.41
C ASP A 229 18.75 -8.96 3.46
N LYS A 230 18.89 -8.27 4.59
CA LYS A 230 18.39 -6.91 4.83
C LYS A 230 19.08 -5.84 3.96
N GLN A 231 19.72 -6.25 2.86
CA GLN A 231 20.52 -5.44 1.94
C GLN A 231 20.15 -5.69 0.45
N GLY A 232 19.28 -6.66 0.15
CA GLY A 232 18.79 -6.98 -1.20
C GLY A 232 17.31 -6.68 -1.37
N HIS A 233 16.90 -5.42 -1.12
CA HIS A 233 15.49 -5.05 -1.08
C HIS A 233 14.74 -5.45 -2.37
N TYR A 234 13.59 -6.10 -2.17
CA TYR A 234 12.56 -6.42 -3.17
C TYR A 234 12.82 -7.58 -4.13
N VAL A 235 13.28 -8.72 -3.61
CA VAL A 235 13.25 -9.99 -4.35
C VAL A 235 12.05 -10.84 -3.94
N ALA A 236 11.17 -11.14 -4.90
CA ALA A 236 10.04 -12.04 -4.74
C ALA A 236 10.45 -13.49 -5.02
N ASN A 237 9.83 -14.43 -4.32
CA ASN A 237 9.95 -15.86 -4.60
C ASN A 237 9.38 -16.17 -6.00
N SER A 238 9.80 -17.29 -6.60
CA SER A 238 9.20 -17.75 -7.85
C SER A 238 7.76 -18.25 -7.62
N GLN A 239 7.08 -18.67 -8.67
CA GLN A 239 5.87 -19.48 -8.52
C GLN A 239 6.24 -20.92 -8.12
N TYR A 240 5.24 -21.65 -7.64
CA TYR A 240 5.32 -23.10 -7.48
C TYR A 240 5.21 -23.77 -8.85
N VAL A 241 6.14 -24.66 -9.15
CA VAL A 241 6.21 -25.41 -10.41
C VAL A 241 6.11 -26.89 -10.09
N GLU A 242 5.12 -27.54 -10.68
CA GLU A 242 4.91 -28.98 -10.59
C GLU A 242 6.01 -29.75 -11.31
N SER A 243 6.17 -31.03 -10.97
CA SER A 243 7.19 -31.88 -11.57
C SER A 243 7.02 -32.10 -13.08
N ASP A 244 5.84 -31.81 -13.63
CA ASP A 244 5.59 -31.80 -15.08
C ASP A 244 6.00 -30.49 -15.77
N GLY A 245 6.43 -29.48 -14.99
CA GLY A 245 6.85 -28.17 -15.46
C GLY A 245 5.74 -27.12 -15.54
N SER A 246 4.49 -27.47 -15.21
CA SER A 246 3.38 -26.52 -15.12
C SER A 246 3.41 -25.73 -13.80
N THR A 247 2.73 -24.59 -13.76
CA THR A 247 2.53 -23.84 -12.51
C THR A 247 1.46 -24.52 -11.66
N ASP A 248 1.73 -24.69 -10.37
CA ASP A 248 0.81 -25.36 -9.43
C ASP A 248 -0.35 -24.42 -9.08
N ALA A 249 -1.54 -24.75 -9.60
CA ALA A 249 -2.76 -23.97 -9.40
C ALA A 249 -3.32 -24.02 -7.97
N ASN A 250 -2.81 -24.90 -7.09
CA ASN A 250 -3.20 -24.95 -5.69
C ASN A 250 -2.57 -23.83 -4.86
N PHE A 251 -1.57 -23.15 -5.42
CA PHE A 251 -0.92 -22.02 -4.78
C PHE A 251 -1.29 -20.71 -5.47
N ASP A 252 -1.48 -19.70 -4.62
CA ASP A 252 -1.59 -18.31 -5.04
C ASP A 252 -0.30 -17.91 -5.77
N ASP A 253 -0.42 -17.63 -7.06
CA ASP A 253 0.66 -17.28 -7.96
C ASP A 253 1.03 -15.79 -7.90
N THR A 254 0.29 -15.05 -7.07
CA THR A 254 0.58 -13.69 -6.60
C THR A 254 2.05 -13.53 -6.23
N ILE A 255 2.73 -12.70 -7.01
CA ILE A 255 4.10 -12.29 -6.74
C ILE A 255 4.07 -11.18 -5.69
N ARG A 256 4.73 -11.43 -4.56
CA ARG A 256 4.81 -10.48 -3.43
C ARG A 256 6.22 -9.97 -3.25
N PHE A 257 6.33 -8.65 -3.09
CA PHE A 257 7.54 -8.00 -2.61
C PHE A 257 7.34 -7.56 -1.17
N ASP A 258 8.33 -7.79 -0.33
CA ASP A 258 8.37 -7.24 1.02
C ASP A 258 8.74 -5.75 0.93
N LEU A 259 7.72 -4.89 0.81
CA LEU A 259 7.93 -3.46 0.62
C LEU A 259 8.32 -2.77 1.92
N VAL A 260 9.27 -1.83 1.81
CA VAL A 260 9.66 -0.94 2.90
C VAL A 260 9.22 0.48 2.57
N THR A 261 8.90 1.26 3.61
CA THR A 261 8.56 2.68 3.48
C THR A 261 9.57 3.52 4.26
N ALA A 262 10.38 4.30 3.55
CA ALA A 262 11.34 5.19 4.18
C ALA A 262 10.74 6.59 4.42
N ARG A 263 11.18 7.25 5.50
CA ARG A 263 10.75 8.59 5.92
C ARG A 263 11.92 9.57 5.94
N SER A 264 11.68 10.81 5.55
CA SER A 264 12.72 11.84 5.43
C SER A 264 13.34 12.35 6.73
N ASN A 265 12.73 12.04 7.89
CA ASN A 265 13.17 12.51 9.21
C ASN A 265 13.85 11.42 10.06
N GLY A 266 14.29 10.33 9.44
CA GLY A 266 15.18 9.34 10.06
C GLY A 266 14.50 8.19 10.83
N ALA A 267 13.18 8.21 11.01
CA ALA A 267 12.44 7.04 11.48
C ALA A 267 11.90 6.25 10.28
N ALA A 268 12.70 5.35 9.70
CA ALA A 268 12.17 4.35 8.79
C ALA A 268 11.15 3.49 9.55
N VAL A 269 9.91 3.46 9.09
CA VAL A 269 8.95 2.47 9.58
C VAL A 269 9.26 1.21 8.79
N SER A 270 9.86 0.22 9.45
CA SER A 270 9.89 -1.14 8.92
C SER A 270 8.44 -1.61 8.82
N SER A 271 7.85 -1.43 7.64
CA SER A 271 6.52 -1.94 7.36
C SER A 271 6.62 -3.45 7.24
N ASP A 272 6.19 -4.15 8.30
CA ASP A 272 5.75 -5.53 8.14
C ASP A 272 4.63 -5.54 7.07
N GLY A 273 4.94 -6.11 5.90
CA GLY A 273 3.95 -6.78 5.07
C GLY A 273 3.07 -5.96 4.12
N THR A 274 3.52 -4.83 3.54
CA THR A 274 2.77 -4.25 2.41
C THR A 274 3.19 -4.91 1.10
N SER A 275 2.44 -5.92 0.64
CA SER A 275 2.63 -6.54 -0.68
C SER A 275 2.12 -5.60 -1.78
N ALA A 276 2.94 -5.28 -2.79
CA ALA A 276 2.40 -4.93 -4.10
C ALA A 276 1.85 -6.23 -4.71
N ASN A 277 0.59 -6.25 -5.15
CA ASN A 277 0.06 -7.41 -5.88
C ASN A 277 -0.58 -6.98 -7.21
N SER A 278 -0.34 -7.80 -8.23
CA SER A 278 -1.12 -7.89 -9.45
C SER A 278 -2.21 -8.95 -9.26
N SER A 279 -3.47 -8.53 -9.44
CA SER A 279 -4.70 -9.34 -9.46
C SER A 279 -5.22 -9.87 -8.11
N ALA A 280 -6.54 -10.02 -8.05
CA ALA A 280 -7.36 -9.95 -6.85
C ALA A 280 -7.54 -11.29 -6.11
N ALA A 281 -7.69 -11.18 -4.78
CA ALA A 281 -8.19 -12.16 -3.79
C ALA A 281 -7.27 -13.37 -3.39
N GLY A 282 -6.69 -13.32 -2.18
CA GLY A 282 -5.83 -14.39 -1.58
C GLY A 282 -6.59 -15.54 -0.86
N PRO A 283 -5.96 -16.44 -0.04
CA PRO A 283 -4.69 -16.26 0.72
C PRO A 283 -3.75 -17.51 0.79
N ALA A 284 -2.62 -17.40 1.52
CA ALA A 284 -2.11 -18.49 2.39
C ALA A 284 -1.23 -17.99 3.57
N SER A 285 -1.84 -17.27 4.51
CA SER A 285 -1.59 -17.41 5.96
C SER A 285 -2.97 -17.52 6.60
N GLY A 286 -3.17 -18.42 7.56
CA GLY A 286 -4.50 -18.72 8.14
C GLY A 286 -5.13 -17.58 8.94
N ASP A 287 -4.52 -16.40 8.93
CA ASP A 287 -4.92 -15.20 9.64
C ASP A 287 -5.17 -14.09 8.61
N GLY A 288 -6.29 -13.37 8.72
CA GLY A 288 -6.60 -12.24 7.84
C GLY A 288 -8.08 -12.05 7.52
N TRP A 289 -8.37 -10.89 6.94
CA TRP A 289 -9.71 -10.54 6.46
C TRP A 289 -10.15 -11.40 5.26
N LYS A 290 -11.40 -11.82 5.28
CA LYS A 290 -12.06 -12.67 4.29
C LYS A 290 -13.45 -12.17 3.99
N LYS A 291 -13.71 -11.92 2.72
CA LYS A 291 -15.05 -11.62 2.24
C LYS A 291 -15.79 -12.94 1.96
N VAL A 292 -16.91 -13.16 2.63
CA VAL A 292 -17.80 -14.31 2.45
C VAL A 292 -19.17 -13.78 2.03
N GLY A 293 -19.51 -13.89 0.75
CA GLY A 293 -20.67 -13.19 0.18
C GLY A 293 -20.43 -11.68 0.09
N GLU A 294 -21.35 -10.87 0.60
CA GLU A 294 -21.18 -9.41 0.71
C GLU A 294 -20.45 -8.99 2.01
N ASP A 295 -20.28 -9.92 2.94
CA ASP A 295 -19.84 -9.64 4.31
C ASP A 295 -18.35 -9.92 4.50
N TRP A 296 -17.70 -9.13 5.35
CA TRP A 296 -16.31 -9.34 5.75
C TRP A 296 -16.23 -10.13 7.07
N SER A 297 -15.25 -11.01 7.21
CA SER A 297 -14.90 -11.75 8.43
C SER A 297 -13.40 -11.72 8.63
N TYR A 298 -12.91 -11.82 9.87
CA TYR A 298 -11.48 -12.01 10.13
C TYR A 298 -11.23 -13.45 10.59
N LEU A 299 -10.28 -14.14 9.95
CA LEU A 299 -9.83 -15.46 10.35
C LEU A 299 -8.55 -15.33 11.18
N LYS A 300 -8.39 -16.18 12.20
CA LYS A 300 -7.13 -16.39 12.92
C LYS A 300 -6.96 -17.90 13.14
N GLY A 301 -5.91 -18.49 12.61
CA GLY A 301 -5.70 -19.94 12.59
C GLY A 301 -6.83 -20.69 11.88
N ASN A 302 -7.35 -20.13 10.77
CA ASN A 302 -8.56 -20.57 10.07
C ASN A 302 -9.87 -20.53 10.91
N GLN A 303 -9.88 -19.90 12.08
CA GLN A 303 -11.08 -19.73 12.90
C GLN A 303 -11.63 -18.30 12.77
N LYS A 304 -12.94 -18.17 12.52
CA LYS A 304 -13.61 -16.86 12.51
C LYS A 304 -13.51 -16.22 13.89
N GLN A 305 -13.05 -14.97 13.91
CA GLN A 305 -13.08 -14.16 15.11
C GLN A 305 -14.46 -13.54 15.28
N THR A 306 -14.79 -13.19 16.52
CA THR A 306 -16.02 -12.48 16.90
C THR A 306 -15.65 -11.39 17.91
N GLY A 307 -16.50 -10.37 18.08
CA GLY A 307 -16.26 -9.26 19.00
C GLY A 307 -15.16 -8.31 18.52
N TRP A 308 -14.58 -7.57 19.46
CA TRP A 308 -13.53 -6.60 19.19
C TRP A 308 -12.22 -7.29 18.78
N ILE A 309 -11.68 -6.90 17.64
CA ILE A 309 -10.37 -7.36 17.16
C ILE A 309 -9.48 -6.17 16.80
N ASN A 310 -8.18 -6.33 17.02
CA ASN A 310 -7.17 -5.39 16.57
C ASN A 310 -6.00 -6.20 15.99
N PRO A 311 -6.14 -6.71 14.76
CA PRO A 311 -5.22 -7.70 14.20
C PRO A 311 -3.85 -7.12 13.87
N GLU A 312 -3.79 -5.83 13.54
CA GLU A 312 -2.58 -5.13 13.08
C GLU A 312 -2.04 -4.14 14.13
N GLY A 313 -2.69 -4.01 15.28
CA GLY A 313 -2.29 -3.12 16.38
C GLY A 313 -2.82 -1.69 16.27
N ASP A 314 -3.11 -1.21 15.05
CA ASP A 314 -3.44 0.20 14.79
C ASP A 314 -4.95 0.51 14.87
N ASP A 315 -5.78 -0.36 14.32
CA ASP A 315 -7.21 -0.13 14.14
C ASP A 315 -8.05 -1.23 14.83
N TRP A 316 -9.06 -0.80 15.59
CA TRP A 316 -10.03 -1.71 16.19
C TRP A 316 -11.17 -1.97 15.22
N TYR A 317 -11.66 -3.20 15.15
CA TYR A 317 -12.83 -3.59 14.37
C TYR A 317 -13.77 -4.40 15.25
N LEU A 318 -15.05 -4.42 14.90
CA LEU A 318 -16.07 -5.16 15.64
C LEU A 318 -16.72 -6.21 14.73
N LEU A 319 -16.66 -7.48 15.15
CA LEU A 319 -17.33 -8.59 14.48
C LEU A 319 -18.54 -9.07 15.28
N ASP A 320 -19.63 -9.42 14.60
CA ASP A 320 -20.81 -10.01 15.23
C ASP A 320 -20.56 -11.47 15.68
N GLN A 321 -21.58 -12.10 16.25
CA GLN A 321 -21.52 -13.48 16.75
C GLN A 321 -21.28 -14.53 15.65
N ASN A 322 -21.55 -14.20 14.38
CA ASN A 322 -21.31 -15.04 13.22
C ASN A 322 -19.97 -14.72 12.53
N GLY A 323 -19.21 -13.76 13.09
CA GLY A 323 -17.93 -13.29 12.60
C GLY A 323 -18.04 -12.30 11.44
N LYS A 324 -19.20 -11.65 11.23
CA LYS A 324 -19.38 -10.61 10.23
C LYS A 324 -18.92 -9.25 10.78
N MET A 325 -18.16 -8.51 9.98
CA MET A 325 -17.70 -7.16 10.30
C MET A 325 -18.86 -6.19 10.33
N LEU A 326 -18.96 -5.46 11.43
CA LEU A 326 -19.95 -4.42 11.64
C LEU A 326 -19.41 -3.07 11.18
N THR A 327 -20.30 -2.22 10.69
CA THR A 327 -20.05 -0.84 10.29
C THR A 327 -21.13 0.06 10.91
N GLY A 328 -20.90 1.37 10.92
CA GLY A 328 -21.81 2.36 11.47
C GLY A 328 -21.88 2.35 13.00
N TRP A 329 -22.98 2.89 13.52
CA TRP A 329 -23.26 2.97 14.96
C TRP A 329 -23.55 1.59 15.56
N ASN A 330 -22.79 1.22 16.59
CA ASN A 330 -22.96 -0.04 17.31
C ASN A 330 -22.90 0.20 18.82
N GLN A 331 -23.84 -0.40 19.56
CA GLN A 331 -23.90 -0.29 21.01
C GLN A 331 -23.36 -1.56 21.66
N ILE A 332 -22.32 -1.43 22.49
CA ILE A 332 -21.68 -2.53 23.22
C ILE A 332 -21.62 -2.14 24.70
N ASP A 333 -22.16 -3.00 25.57
CA ASP A 333 -22.21 -2.80 27.02
C ASP A 333 -22.75 -1.42 27.45
N GLY A 334 -23.80 -0.96 26.74
CA GLY A 334 -24.45 0.32 26.98
C GLY A 334 -23.67 1.55 26.48
N LYS A 335 -22.54 1.36 25.78
CA LYS A 335 -21.73 2.42 25.17
C LYS A 335 -21.82 2.38 23.65
N TRP A 336 -21.86 3.55 23.01
CA TRP A 336 -21.92 3.67 21.56
C TRP A 336 -20.53 3.81 20.95
N TYR A 337 -20.32 3.15 19.83
CA TYR A 337 -19.11 3.20 19.02
C TYR A 337 -19.50 3.42 17.57
N TYR A 338 -18.61 4.07 16.80
CA TYR A 338 -18.80 4.21 15.36
C TYR A 338 -17.70 3.47 14.61
N LEU A 339 -18.11 2.53 13.77
CA LEU A 339 -17.25 1.78 12.87
C LEU A 339 -17.36 2.41 11.48
N ASP A 340 -16.23 2.74 10.88
CA ASP A 340 -16.17 3.51 9.64
C ASP A 340 -16.97 2.83 8.52
N THR A 341 -17.81 3.59 7.85
CA THR A 341 -18.63 3.13 6.74
C THR A 341 -17.98 3.45 5.39
N ASP A 342 -16.90 4.24 5.39
CA ASP A 342 -16.21 4.66 4.18
C ASP A 342 -15.19 3.60 3.72
N ALA A 343 -15.46 3.03 2.55
CA ALA A 343 -14.59 2.04 1.91
C ALA A 343 -13.34 2.65 1.26
N THR A 344 -13.23 3.98 1.15
CA THR A 344 -12.10 4.66 0.49
C THR A 344 -10.83 4.70 1.34
N GLN A 345 -10.94 4.52 2.66
CA GLN A 345 -9.78 4.42 3.57
C GLN A 345 -9.62 3.01 4.13
N LYS A 346 -10.40 2.66 5.15
CA LYS A 346 -10.38 1.37 5.82
C LYS A 346 -11.78 1.10 6.38
N LEU A 347 -12.59 0.38 5.61
CA LEU A 347 -13.96 0.02 6.00
C LEU A 347 -13.97 -0.70 7.35
N GLY A 348 -14.86 -0.31 8.26
CA GLY A 348 -15.13 -1.01 9.52
C GLY A 348 -14.17 -0.71 10.67
N ARG A 349 -13.13 0.13 10.48
CA ARG A 349 -12.27 0.54 11.61
C ARG A 349 -13.07 1.40 12.59
N MET A 350 -12.80 1.28 13.87
CA MET A 350 -13.41 2.10 14.91
C MET A 350 -12.84 3.51 14.87
N LEU A 351 -13.72 4.50 14.77
CA LEU A 351 -13.34 5.90 14.80
C LEU A 351 -13.17 6.39 16.24
N SER A 352 -12.35 7.42 16.39
CA SER A 352 -12.16 8.18 17.63
C SER A 352 -12.02 9.67 17.32
N GLY A 353 -12.08 10.53 18.35
CA GLY A 353 -12.12 11.98 18.26
C GLY A 353 -13.46 12.53 17.76
N TRP A 354 -13.45 13.81 17.38
CA TRP A 354 -14.59 14.47 16.73
C TRP A 354 -14.89 13.87 15.36
N ARG A 355 -16.15 13.52 15.12
CA ARG A 355 -16.63 12.98 13.85
C ARG A 355 -17.94 13.64 13.43
N ASN A 356 -18.00 14.12 12.20
CA ASN A 356 -19.24 14.52 11.57
C ASN A 356 -19.88 13.29 10.90
N ILE A 357 -21.00 12.84 11.46
CA ILE A 357 -21.71 11.64 11.01
C ILE A 357 -23.15 12.06 10.72
N GLY A 358 -23.55 11.98 9.45
CA GLY A 358 -24.89 12.36 9.03
C GLY A 358 -25.23 13.84 9.28
N GLY A 359 -24.23 14.73 9.26
CA GLY A 359 -24.40 16.17 9.48
C GLY A 359 -24.39 16.61 10.94
N SER A 360 -24.20 15.67 11.89
CA SER A 360 -24.08 15.96 13.32
C SER A 360 -22.69 15.62 13.82
N TRP A 361 -22.16 16.42 14.75
CA TRP A 361 -20.85 16.18 15.35
C TRP A 361 -20.97 15.34 16.62
N TYR A 362 -20.12 14.34 16.73
CA TYR A 362 -20.02 13.42 17.86
C TYR A 362 -18.58 13.35 18.32
N TYR A 363 -18.36 13.19 19.63
CA TYR A 363 -17.03 12.98 20.18
C TYR A 363 -16.87 11.54 20.66
N LEU A 364 -16.05 10.77 19.94
CA LEU A 364 -15.68 9.40 20.27
C LEU A 364 -14.38 9.42 21.05
N ASN A 365 -14.29 8.76 22.19
CA ASN A 365 -13.14 8.88 23.08
C ASN A 365 -11.81 8.48 22.41
N PRO A 366 -10.83 9.40 22.25
CA PRO A 366 -9.52 9.06 21.69
C PRO A 366 -8.51 8.59 22.74
N GLU A 367 -8.86 8.60 24.03
CA GLU A 367 -7.91 8.35 25.11
C GLU A 367 -8.04 6.95 25.71
N ARG A 368 -6.89 6.32 25.96
CA ARG A 368 -6.81 5.05 26.70
C ARG A 368 -6.70 5.34 28.20
N GLY A 369 -7.49 4.65 29.02
CA GLY A 369 -7.43 4.79 30.48
C GLY A 369 -8.30 5.92 31.07
N SER A 370 -9.14 6.56 30.25
CA SER A 370 -10.17 7.47 30.76
C SER A 370 -11.31 6.69 31.47
N SER A 371 -12.23 7.39 32.15
CA SER A 371 -13.44 6.77 32.72
C SER A 371 -14.38 6.20 31.66
N LEU A 372 -14.21 6.61 30.41
CA LEU A 372 -14.91 6.09 29.25
C LEU A 372 -13.98 5.17 28.43
N PRO A 373 -14.46 4.03 27.90
CA PRO A 373 -13.64 3.17 27.06
C PRO A 373 -13.11 3.90 25.81
N PHE A 374 -11.94 3.49 25.30
CA PHE A 374 -11.40 4.01 24.03
C PHE A 374 -12.41 3.75 22.89
N GLY A 375 -12.70 4.79 22.10
CA GLY A 375 -13.67 4.79 21.00
C GLY A 375 -15.13 5.01 21.40
N ALA A 376 -15.46 4.95 22.69
CA ALA A 376 -16.84 5.12 23.13
C ALA A 376 -17.27 6.59 23.02
N MET A 377 -18.50 6.81 22.59
CA MET A 377 -19.11 8.12 22.42
C MET A 377 -19.41 8.78 23.77
N TYR A 378 -19.04 10.06 23.89
CA TYR A 378 -19.49 10.91 24.99
C TYR A 378 -20.98 11.25 24.80
N ALA A 379 -21.77 11.21 25.87
CA ALA A 379 -23.19 11.56 25.86
C ALA A 379 -23.60 12.15 27.21
N ASP A 380 -24.46 13.17 27.17
CA ASP A 380 -24.97 13.91 28.34
C ASP A 380 -23.86 14.43 29.25
N THR A 381 -22.81 15.00 28.66
CA THR A 381 -21.60 15.40 29.39
C THR A 381 -20.81 16.43 28.61
N GLN A 382 -19.83 17.02 29.28
CA GLN A 382 -18.76 17.79 28.66
C GLN A 382 -17.66 16.85 28.13
N THR A 383 -17.15 17.12 26.93
CA THR A 383 -15.98 16.47 26.32
C THR A 383 -14.69 16.98 26.97
N PRO A 384 -13.55 16.26 26.87
CA PRO A 384 -12.27 16.68 27.46
C PRO A 384 -11.75 18.03 26.97
N ASP A 385 -12.12 18.43 25.75
CA ASP A 385 -11.80 19.72 25.14
C ASP A 385 -12.85 20.82 25.42
N GLY A 386 -13.84 20.53 26.27
CA GLY A 386 -14.70 21.52 26.90
C GLY A 386 -16.06 21.76 26.22
N TYR A 387 -16.41 21.02 25.17
CA TYR A 387 -17.71 21.14 24.50
C TYR A 387 -18.78 20.27 25.17
N HIS A 388 -20.04 20.68 25.11
CA HIS A 388 -21.14 19.87 25.63
C HIS A 388 -21.77 19.05 24.50
N VAL A 389 -22.00 17.77 24.78
CA VAL A 389 -22.77 16.87 23.93
C VAL A 389 -24.03 16.43 24.67
N ASN A 390 -25.16 16.39 23.98
CA ASN A 390 -26.44 16.03 24.61
C ASN A 390 -26.56 14.52 24.86
N ALA A 391 -27.71 14.06 25.36
CA ALA A 391 -27.96 12.66 25.67
C ALA A 391 -27.82 11.69 24.48
N ASN A 392 -27.90 12.19 23.24
CA ASN A 392 -27.66 11.42 22.02
C ASN A 392 -26.21 11.54 21.51
N GLY A 393 -25.33 12.21 22.26
CA GLY A 393 -23.92 12.46 21.91
C GLY A 393 -23.71 13.53 20.84
N VAL A 394 -24.77 14.24 20.46
CA VAL A 394 -24.70 15.30 19.45
C VAL A 394 -24.19 16.58 20.10
N TRP A 395 -23.15 17.17 19.52
CA TRP A 395 -22.64 18.50 19.90
C TRP A 395 -23.69 19.59 19.67
N GLN A 396 -23.76 20.53 20.60
CA GLN A 396 -24.70 21.65 20.61
C GLN A 396 -24.01 23.00 20.57
#